data_AF-A0A1Q1FKM3-F1
#
_entry.id   AF-A0A1Q1FKM3-F1
#
_cell.length_a   1.000
_cell.length_b   1.000
_cell.length_c   1.000
_cell.angle_alpha   90.00
_cell.angle_beta   90.00
_cell.angle_gamma   90.00
#
_symmetry.space_group_name_H-M   'P 1'
#
loop_
_entity.id
_entity.type
_entity.pdbx_description
1 polymer ?
#
loop_
_entity_poly.entity_id
_entity_poly.type
_entity_poly.pdbx_seq_one_letter_code
_entity_poly.pdbx_strand_id
1 'polypeptide(L)'
;MVTLSDDAVAEIKHEGESMTTIDLLTLIERHHPETDGLDRETLEAYADRLAEERDYAFDAESFLSAVDDALTDTNEFDDGLLYRLGDDRISVYPQSWHDELGDSADAEAYVGFLQDVDGFPAASADTDLGVPERELESVLSVVGRISRDEARTVIERQREDGRLVEDADQHRNAGVYRSEDAEGLRDVTDHSEPLHDENAER
;
A
#
# COMPACT_ATOMS: atom_id res chain seq x y z
N MET A 1 -6.51 -17.11 -23.00
CA MET A 1 -7.30 -15.89 -23.28
C MET A 1 -7.47 -15.21 -21.94
N VAL A 2 -6.58 -14.27 -21.68
CA VAL A 2 -6.58 -13.44 -20.49
C VAL A 2 -7.85 -12.60 -20.48
N THR A 3 -8.48 -12.47 -19.31
CA THR A 3 -9.59 -11.54 -19.10
C THR A 3 -9.01 -10.22 -18.62
N LEU A 4 -9.02 -9.19 -19.46
CA LEU A 4 -8.54 -7.86 -19.07
C LEU A 4 -9.67 -7.08 -18.37
N SER A 5 -9.30 -6.32 -17.33
CA SER A 5 -10.21 -5.38 -16.67
C SER A 5 -10.26 -4.07 -17.45
N ASP A 6 -11.42 -3.74 -18.01
CA ASP A 6 -11.65 -2.45 -18.69
C ASP A 6 -11.54 -1.27 -17.72
N ASP A 7 -11.93 -1.45 -16.45
CA ASP A 7 -11.77 -0.45 -15.40
C ASP A 7 -10.29 -0.16 -15.11
N ALA A 8 -9.45 -1.20 -15.09
CA ALA A 8 -8.00 -1.02 -14.94
C ALA A 8 -7.43 -0.19 -16.08
N VAL A 9 -7.78 -0.53 -17.34
CA VAL A 9 -7.33 0.22 -18.52
C VAL A 9 -7.82 1.67 -18.48
N ALA A 10 -9.05 1.91 -18.04
CA ALA A 10 -9.60 3.26 -17.90
C ALA A 10 -8.87 4.08 -16.84
N GLU A 11 -8.52 3.47 -15.71
CA GLU A 11 -7.78 4.13 -14.62
C GLU A 11 -6.34 4.44 -15.02
N ILE A 12 -5.64 3.49 -15.66
CA ILE A 12 -4.29 3.70 -16.22
C ILE A 12 -4.25 4.90 -17.16
N LYS A 13 -5.25 5.01 -18.04
CA LYS A 13 -5.38 6.14 -18.96
C LYS A 13 -5.67 7.45 -18.24
N HIS A 14 -6.41 7.40 -17.14
CA HIS A 14 -6.76 8.58 -16.35
C HIS A 14 -5.55 9.14 -15.61
N GLU A 15 -4.73 8.26 -15.02
CA GLU A 15 -3.51 8.64 -14.30
C GLU A 15 -2.35 9.01 -15.25
N GLY A 16 -2.34 8.45 -16.46
CA GLY A 16 -1.56 8.94 -17.58
C GLY A 16 -0.07 8.60 -17.53
N GLU A 17 0.74 9.37 -18.27
CA GLU A 17 2.18 9.12 -18.51
C GLU A 17 3.07 9.28 -17.26
N SER A 18 2.52 9.75 -16.13
CA SER A 18 3.28 9.89 -14.88
C SER A 18 3.37 8.62 -14.04
N MET A 19 2.61 7.58 -14.38
CA MET A 19 2.68 6.29 -13.67
C MET A 19 4.03 5.64 -13.89
N THR A 20 4.63 5.15 -12.80
CA THR A 20 5.80 4.27 -12.88
C THR A 20 5.39 2.85 -13.26
N THR A 21 6.37 2.01 -13.60
CA THR A 21 6.15 0.57 -13.84
C THR A 21 5.53 -0.11 -12.61
N ILE A 22 5.94 0.29 -11.40
CA ILE A 22 5.42 -0.26 -10.14
C ILE A 22 3.97 0.17 -9.92
N ASP A 23 3.64 1.45 -10.15
CA ASP A 23 2.26 1.95 -10.05
C ASP A 23 1.33 1.19 -11.00
N LEU A 24 1.80 0.98 -12.24
CA LEU A 24 1.05 0.27 -13.26
C LEU A 24 0.80 -1.19 -12.89
N LEU A 25 1.83 -1.90 -12.40
CA LEU A 25 1.66 -3.28 -11.94
C LEU A 25 0.75 -3.38 -10.72
N THR A 26 0.91 -2.47 -9.75
CA THR A 26 0.07 -2.40 -8.54
C THR A 26 -1.40 -2.27 -8.93
N LEU A 27 -1.69 -1.38 -9.88
CA LEU A 27 -3.03 -1.17 -10.39
C LEU A 27 -3.56 -2.43 -11.10
N ILE A 28 -2.77 -3.03 -12.01
CA ILE A 28 -3.20 -4.25 -12.72
C ILE A 28 -3.47 -5.37 -11.72
N GLU A 29 -2.56 -5.65 -10.79
CA GLU A 29 -2.66 -6.73 -9.82
C GLU A 29 -3.89 -6.58 -8.93
N ARG A 30 -4.21 -5.36 -8.50
CA ARG A 30 -5.43 -5.03 -7.75
C ARG A 30 -6.72 -5.41 -8.50
N HIS A 31 -6.70 -5.38 -9.83
CA HIS A 31 -7.85 -5.78 -10.65
C HIS A 31 -7.87 -7.28 -10.99
N HIS A 32 -6.89 -8.06 -10.50
CA HIS A 32 -6.80 -9.51 -10.63
C HIS A 32 -6.68 -10.21 -9.26
N PRO A 33 -7.67 -10.05 -8.36
CA PRO A 33 -7.58 -10.54 -6.98
C PRO A 33 -7.74 -12.06 -6.85
N GLU A 34 -8.00 -12.80 -7.93
CA GLU A 34 -8.24 -14.25 -7.84
C GLU A 34 -6.99 -15.06 -7.48
N THR A 35 -5.81 -14.43 -7.44
CA THR A 35 -4.55 -15.12 -7.65
C THR A 35 -3.36 -14.24 -7.22
N ASP A 36 -2.30 -14.79 -6.59
CA ASP A 36 -1.15 -13.97 -6.11
C ASP A 36 -0.25 -13.53 -7.26
N GLY A 37 -0.13 -12.22 -7.47
CA GLY A 37 0.61 -11.68 -8.60
C GLY A 37 -0.07 -11.91 -9.96
N LEU A 38 0.69 -11.61 -11.00
CA LEU A 38 0.29 -11.65 -12.39
C LEU A 38 1.20 -12.59 -13.17
N ASP A 39 0.63 -13.44 -14.01
CA ASP A 39 1.41 -14.19 -14.98
C ASP A 39 1.85 -13.29 -16.16
N ARG A 40 2.90 -13.72 -16.86
CA ARG A 40 3.46 -12.98 -17.99
C ARG A 40 2.48 -12.78 -19.13
N GLU A 41 1.62 -13.77 -19.43
CA GLU A 41 0.59 -13.67 -20.47
C GLU A 41 -0.37 -12.51 -20.16
N THR A 42 -0.71 -12.33 -18.89
CA THR A 42 -1.57 -11.22 -18.43
C THR A 42 -0.90 -9.86 -18.63
N LEU A 43 0.37 -9.71 -18.24
CA LEU A 43 1.12 -8.46 -18.43
C LEU A 43 1.27 -8.09 -19.91
N GLU A 44 1.60 -9.07 -20.75
CA GLU A 44 1.70 -8.89 -22.21
C GLU A 44 0.36 -8.45 -22.81
N ALA A 45 -0.74 -9.06 -22.37
CA ALA A 45 -2.07 -8.69 -22.84
C ALA A 45 -2.47 -7.25 -22.44
N TYR A 46 -2.10 -6.79 -21.23
CA TYR A 46 -2.26 -5.38 -20.87
C TYR A 46 -1.39 -4.45 -21.70
N ALA A 47 -0.12 -4.82 -21.92
CA ALA A 47 0.82 -4.01 -22.69
C ALA A 47 0.34 -3.81 -24.14
N ASP A 48 -0.09 -4.90 -24.80
CA ASP A 48 -0.68 -4.86 -26.14
C ASP A 48 -1.94 -3.99 -26.16
N ARG A 49 -2.86 -4.22 -25.20
CA ARG A 49 -4.12 -3.49 -25.11
C ARG A 49 -3.91 -1.99 -24.94
N LEU A 50 -2.92 -1.58 -24.15
CA LEU A 50 -2.57 -0.16 -23.92
C LEU A 50 -1.87 0.45 -25.13
N ALA A 51 -1.02 -0.31 -25.85
CA ALA A 51 -0.38 0.16 -27.07
C ALA A 51 -1.38 0.39 -28.24
N GLU A 52 -2.51 -0.29 -28.23
CA GLU A 52 -3.60 -0.09 -29.20
C GLU A 52 -4.43 1.19 -28.95
N GLU A 53 -4.30 1.82 -27.78
CA GLU A 53 -5.06 3.02 -27.42
C GLU A 53 -4.59 4.25 -28.17
N ARG A 54 -5.46 4.81 -29.02
CA ARG A 54 -5.08 5.91 -29.94
C ARG A 54 -4.80 7.24 -29.25
N ASP A 55 -5.35 7.43 -28.06
CA ASP A 55 -5.24 8.66 -27.27
C ASP A 55 -4.20 8.56 -26.15
N TYR A 56 -3.43 7.46 -26.11
CA TYR A 56 -2.45 7.17 -25.07
C TYR A 56 -1.17 6.61 -25.70
N ALA A 57 -0.06 7.35 -25.60
CA ALA A 57 1.20 6.94 -26.19
C ALA A 57 1.93 5.95 -25.26
N PHE A 58 1.51 4.69 -25.29
CA PHE A 58 2.12 3.62 -24.49
C PHE A 58 3.15 2.84 -25.30
N ASP A 59 4.33 2.64 -24.71
CA ASP A 59 5.41 1.83 -25.30
C ASP A 59 5.47 0.45 -24.61
N ALA A 60 4.79 -0.53 -25.21
CA ALA A 60 4.66 -1.88 -24.65
C ALA A 60 6.02 -2.57 -24.46
N GLU A 61 6.95 -2.42 -25.41
CA GLU A 61 8.28 -3.04 -25.33
C GLU A 61 9.09 -2.45 -24.17
N SER A 62 9.06 -1.12 -24.00
CA SER A 62 9.75 -0.44 -22.90
C SER A 62 9.16 -0.81 -21.54
N PHE A 63 7.84 -0.93 -21.43
CA PHE A 63 7.18 -1.39 -20.21
C PHE A 63 7.60 -2.82 -19.84
N LEU A 64 7.50 -3.77 -20.77
CA LEU A 64 7.88 -5.17 -20.51
C LEU A 64 9.37 -5.30 -20.15
N SER A 65 10.24 -4.52 -20.80
CA SER A 65 11.66 -4.47 -20.42
C SER A 65 11.86 -3.93 -19.01
N ALA A 66 11.14 -2.87 -18.63
CA ALA A 66 11.24 -2.30 -17.28
C ALA A 66 10.75 -3.28 -16.20
N VAL A 67 9.73 -4.08 -16.51
CA VAL A 67 9.30 -5.19 -15.64
C VAL A 67 10.43 -6.20 -15.45
N ASP A 68 11.08 -6.63 -16.53
CA ASP A 68 12.19 -7.59 -16.45
C ASP A 68 13.40 -7.04 -15.69
N ASP A 69 13.71 -5.74 -15.86
CA ASP A 69 14.82 -5.07 -15.18
C ASP A 69 14.58 -4.91 -13.66
N ALA A 70 13.33 -4.72 -13.24
CA ALA A 70 12.95 -4.59 -11.82
C ALA A 70 12.75 -5.95 -11.11
N LEU A 71 12.75 -7.05 -11.85
CA LEU A 71 12.36 -8.37 -11.33
C LEU A 71 13.48 -9.01 -10.49
N THR A 72 13.15 -9.38 -9.26
CA THR A 72 14.06 -9.97 -8.26
C THR A 72 13.53 -11.29 -7.70
N ASP A 73 14.46 -12.09 -7.17
CA ASP A 73 14.18 -13.35 -6.44
C ASP A 73 14.44 -13.20 -4.93
N THR A 74 14.76 -11.99 -4.46
CA THR A 74 14.87 -11.74 -3.01
C THR A 74 13.51 -11.75 -2.36
N ASN A 75 13.50 -11.97 -1.05
CA ASN A 75 12.30 -11.87 -0.23
C ASN A 75 12.36 -10.63 0.71
N GLU A 76 13.39 -9.80 0.56
CA GLU A 76 13.52 -8.50 1.23
C GLU A 76 12.74 -7.45 0.44
N PHE A 77 11.92 -6.65 1.14
CA PHE A 77 11.12 -5.61 0.52
C PHE A 77 11.96 -4.39 0.12
N ASP A 78 11.64 -3.84 -1.04
CA ASP A 78 12.16 -2.63 -1.67
C ASP A 78 11.06 -2.11 -2.62
N ASP A 79 10.74 -0.82 -2.53
CA ASP A 79 9.65 -0.18 -3.28
C ASP A 79 9.92 -0.04 -4.79
N GLY A 80 11.18 -0.24 -5.21
CA GLY A 80 11.60 -0.18 -6.60
C GLY A 80 11.69 -1.53 -7.31
N LEU A 81 11.36 -2.64 -6.64
CA LEU A 81 11.52 -3.99 -7.16
C LEU A 81 10.18 -4.71 -7.38
N LEU A 82 10.21 -5.69 -8.29
CA LEU A 82 9.13 -6.63 -8.55
C LEU A 82 9.58 -8.03 -8.14
N TYR A 83 8.68 -8.83 -7.57
CA TYR A 83 9.03 -10.11 -6.97
C TYR A 83 8.53 -11.26 -7.82
N ARG A 84 9.41 -12.22 -8.12
CA ARG A 84 8.96 -13.52 -8.63
C ARG A 84 8.28 -14.29 -7.51
N LEU A 85 7.09 -14.76 -7.81
CA LEU A 85 6.35 -15.71 -6.99
C LEU A 85 6.49 -17.11 -7.58
N GLY A 86 5.89 -18.10 -6.91
CA GLY A 86 5.67 -19.42 -7.48
C GLY A 86 4.90 -19.34 -8.82
N ASP A 87 5.06 -20.38 -9.64
CA ASP A 87 4.34 -20.53 -10.92
C ASP A 87 4.63 -19.40 -11.95
N ASP A 88 5.85 -18.85 -11.95
CA ASP A 88 6.31 -17.79 -12.88
C ASP A 88 5.44 -16.52 -12.85
N ARG A 89 4.89 -16.20 -11.67
CA ARG A 89 4.07 -15.00 -11.45
C ARG A 89 4.90 -13.87 -10.87
N ILE A 90 4.43 -12.64 -11.08
CA ILE A 90 5.12 -11.41 -10.72
C ILE A 90 4.19 -10.58 -9.85
N SER A 91 4.66 -10.12 -8.70
CA SER A 91 3.92 -9.24 -7.81
C SER A 91 4.74 -8.04 -7.39
N VAL A 92 4.07 -6.96 -7.01
CA VAL A 92 4.70 -5.81 -6.36
C VAL A 92 5.09 -6.08 -4.90
N TYR A 93 4.63 -7.20 -4.31
CA TYR A 93 4.99 -7.61 -2.96
C TYR A 93 5.67 -8.99 -2.92
N PRO A 94 6.62 -9.23 -1.99
CA PRO A 94 7.31 -10.52 -1.86
C PRO A 94 6.37 -11.69 -1.57
N GLN A 95 6.80 -12.91 -1.93
CA GLN A 95 6.00 -14.12 -1.68
C GLN A 95 5.67 -14.31 -0.20
N SER A 96 6.58 -13.98 0.72
CA SER A 96 6.29 -14.13 2.16
C SER A 96 5.15 -13.26 2.66
N TRP A 97 4.83 -12.15 1.97
CA TRP A 97 3.71 -11.29 2.35
C TRP A 97 2.39 -11.97 2.00
N HIS A 98 2.32 -12.56 0.80
CA HIS A 98 1.17 -13.35 0.36
C HIS A 98 0.98 -14.58 1.25
N ASP A 99 2.05 -15.27 1.62
CA ASP A 99 1.98 -16.44 2.52
C ASP A 99 1.53 -16.07 3.95
N GLU A 100 1.94 -14.91 4.47
CA GLU A 100 1.65 -14.51 5.85
C GLU A 100 0.31 -13.78 6.00
N LEU A 101 -0.04 -12.93 5.04
CA LEU A 101 -1.20 -12.03 5.13
C LEU A 101 -2.30 -12.34 4.11
N GLY A 102 -2.04 -13.08 3.03
CA GLY A 102 -2.93 -13.17 1.87
C GLY A 102 -4.32 -13.77 2.10
N ASP A 103 -4.54 -14.45 3.21
CA ASP A 103 -5.84 -14.99 3.64
C ASP A 103 -6.55 -14.10 4.69
N SER A 104 -6.01 -12.91 4.96
CA SER A 104 -6.50 -11.98 5.99
C SER A 104 -6.99 -10.67 5.38
N ALA A 105 -8.03 -10.11 5.98
CA ALA A 105 -8.48 -8.74 5.75
C ALA A 105 -8.35 -7.90 7.05
N ASP A 106 -7.47 -8.30 7.96
CA ASP A 106 -7.31 -7.64 9.26
C ASP A 106 -6.28 -6.51 9.18
N ALA A 107 -6.75 -5.28 8.95
CA ALA A 107 -5.90 -4.10 8.84
C ALA A 107 -4.94 -3.90 10.03
N GLU A 108 -5.32 -4.23 11.26
CA GLU A 108 -4.44 -4.22 12.44
C GLU A 108 -3.24 -5.16 12.30
N ALA A 109 -3.45 -6.37 11.78
CA ALA A 109 -2.38 -7.33 11.52
C ALA A 109 -1.42 -6.82 10.43
N TYR A 110 -1.97 -6.19 9.38
CA TYR A 110 -1.16 -5.58 8.31
C TYR A 110 -0.32 -4.42 8.86
N VAL A 111 -0.90 -3.54 9.68
CA VAL A 111 -0.16 -2.43 10.30
C VAL A 111 0.99 -2.96 11.15
N GLY A 112 0.72 -3.94 12.02
CA GLY A 112 1.75 -4.55 12.85
C GLY A 112 2.88 -5.17 12.03
N PHE A 113 2.54 -5.90 10.96
CA PHE A 113 3.52 -6.48 10.05
C PHE A 113 4.37 -5.41 9.34
N LEU A 114 3.73 -4.42 8.72
CA LEU A 114 4.39 -3.41 7.90
C LEU A 114 5.30 -2.48 8.71
N GLN A 115 5.00 -2.25 9.98
CA GLN A 115 5.87 -1.48 10.88
C GLN A 115 7.22 -2.15 11.15
N ASP A 116 7.30 -3.47 11.04
CA ASP A 116 8.54 -4.25 11.24
C ASP A 116 9.31 -4.48 9.92
N VAL A 117 8.77 -4.04 8.78
CA VAL A 117 9.42 -4.18 7.46
C VAL A 117 10.43 -3.05 7.24
N ASP A 118 11.70 -3.42 7.12
CA ASP A 118 12.76 -2.51 6.68
C ASP A 118 12.45 -1.94 5.27
N GLY A 119 12.61 -0.62 5.12
CA GLY A 119 12.38 0.07 3.84
C GLY A 119 10.93 0.43 3.55
N PHE A 120 9.96 -0.02 4.36
CA PHE A 120 8.57 0.41 4.20
C PHE A 120 8.40 1.88 4.61
N PRO A 121 7.65 2.71 3.85
CA PRO A 121 7.45 4.10 4.18
C PRO A 121 6.72 4.27 5.51
N ALA A 122 7.34 4.98 6.46
CA ALA A 122 6.68 5.42 7.68
C ALA A 122 5.72 6.57 7.40
N ALA A 123 4.60 6.61 8.12
CA ALA A 123 3.64 7.71 7.99
C ALA A 123 4.16 9.07 8.49
N SER A 124 5.10 9.04 9.43
CA SER A 124 5.72 10.23 10.00
C SER A 124 7.21 9.98 10.19
N ALA A 125 8.03 10.84 9.61
CA ALA A 125 9.48 10.84 9.78
C ALA A 125 9.92 11.19 11.21
N ASP A 126 9.03 11.80 12.00
CA ASP A 126 9.33 12.26 13.37
C ASP A 126 9.06 11.20 14.43
N THR A 127 8.15 10.26 14.17
CA THR A 127 7.74 9.23 15.14
C THR A 127 8.16 7.82 14.73
N ASP A 128 8.60 7.60 13.49
CA ASP A 128 8.84 6.26 12.90
C ASP A 128 7.67 5.29 13.15
N LEU A 129 6.46 5.84 13.35
CA LEU A 129 5.28 5.11 13.79
C LEU A 129 4.15 5.27 12.77
N GLY A 130 3.50 4.15 12.53
CA GLY A 130 2.34 4.05 11.66
C GLY A 130 2.66 3.87 10.19
N VAL A 131 1.68 3.30 9.50
CA VAL A 131 1.67 3.01 8.08
C VAL A 131 0.83 4.08 7.39
N PRO A 132 1.29 4.72 6.30
CA PRO A 132 0.45 5.64 5.55
C PRO A 132 -0.84 4.95 5.11
N GLU A 133 -2.01 5.54 5.35
CA GLU A 133 -3.31 4.91 5.05
C GLU A 133 -3.40 4.45 3.57
N ARG A 134 -2.84 5.24 2.65
CA ARG A 134 -2.80 4.89 1.21
C ARG A 134 -1.98 3.65 0.92
N GLU A 135 -0.85 3.49 1.60
CA GLU A 135 0.00 2.30 1.44
C GLU A 135 -0.69 1.08 2.06
N LEU A 136 -1.32 1.25 3.23
CA LEU A 136 -2.13 0.20 3.85
C LEU A 136 -3.28 -0.26 2.97
N GLU A 137 -4.03 0.68 2.37
CA GLU A 137 -5.07 0.38 1.38
C GLU A 137 -4.52 -0.42 0.20
N SER A 138 -3.33 -0.05 -0.31
CA SER A 138 -2.69 -0.72 -1.44
C SER A 138 -2.32 -2.17 -1.10
N VAL A 139 -1.62 -2.39 0.02
CA VAL A 139 -1.20 -3.73 0.46
C VAL A 139 -2.42 -4.60 0.75
N LEU A 140 -3.46 -4.08 1.42
CA LEU A 140 -4.71 -4.81 1.65
C LEU A 140 -5.39 -5.18 0.33
N SER A 141 -5.36 -4.30 -0.67
CA SER A 141 -6.05 -4.57 -1.92
C SER A 141 -5.33 -5.60 -2.78
N VAL A 142 -3.99 -5.62 -2.75
CA VAL A 142 -3.17 -6.55 -3.52
C VAL A 142 -2.98 -7.87 -2.78
N VAL A 143 -2.41 -7.83 -1.57
CA VAL A 143 -2.10 -9.03 -0.78
C VAL A 143 -3.37 -9.59 -0.15
N GLY A 144 -4.20 -8.74 0.47
CA GLY A 144 -5.45 -9.17 1.09
C GLY A 144 -6.58 -9.46 0.09
N ARG A 145 -6.35 -9.16 -1.21
CA ARG A 145 -7.28 -9.41 -2.33
C ARG A 145 -8.69 -8.83 -2.11
N ILE A 146 -8.79 -7.74 -1.35
CA ILE A 146 -10.04 -7.01 -1.14
C ILE A 146 -10.11 -5.78 -2.03
N SER A 147 -11.32 -5.30 -2.32
CA SER A 147 -11.45 -4.05 -3.08
C SER A 147 -10.96 -2.86 -2.26
N ARG A 148 -10.53 -1.78 -2.92
CA ARG A 148 -10.13 -0.54 -2.24
C ARG A 148 -11.22 0.00 -1.30
N ASP A 149 -12.48 -0.01 -1.74
CA ASP A 149 -13.61 0.40 -0.92
C ASP A 149 -13.79 -0.48 0.33
N GLU A 150 -13.54 -1.78 0.18
CA GLU A 150 -13.57 -2.73 1.29
C GLU A 150 -12.38 -2.52 2.23
N ALA A 151 -11.17 -2.29 1.71
CA ALA A 151 -9.99 -1.95 2.51
C ALA A 151 -10.23 -0.70 3.37
N ARG A 152 -10.74 0.38 2.76
CA ARG A 152 -11.14 1.59 3.49
C ARG A 152 -12.19 1.30 4.55
N THR A 153 -13.22 0.53 4.22
CA THR A 153 -14.29 0.16 5.16
C THR A 153 -13.75 -0.64 6.34
N VAL A 154 -12.82 -1.57 6.10
CA VAL A 154 -12.14 -2.34 7.14
C VAL A 154 -11.36 -1.38 8.04
N ILE A 155 -10.48 -0.54 7.48
CA ILE A 155 -9.65 0.40 8.24
C ILE A 155 -10.54 1.31 9.12
N GLU A 156 -11.55 1.94 8.54
CA GLU A 156 -12.50 2.81 9.27
C GLU A 156 -13.15 2.06 10.43
N ARG A 157 -13.66 0.85 10.19
CA ARG A 157 -14.28 0.04 11.24
C ARG A 157 -13.31 -0.32 12.36
N GLN A 158 -12.07 -0.69 12.04
CA GLN A 158 -11.09 -1.03 13.08
C GLN A 158 -10.70 0.19 13.92
N ARG A 159 -10.74 1.38 13.33
CA ARG A 159 -10.57 2.65 14.05
C ARG A 159 -11.73 2.93 14.99
N GLU A 160 -12.97 2.73 14.53
CA GLU A 160 -14.18 2.87 15.36
C GLU A 160 -14.18 1.88 16.54
N ASP A 161 -13.71 0.66 16.31
CA ASP A 161 -13.55 -0.39 17.33
C ASP A 161 -12.37 -0.11 18.28
N GLY A 162 -11.58 0.94 18.03
CA GLY A 162 -10.44 1.35 18.85
C GLY A 162 -9.25 0.40 18.74
N ARG A 163 -9.12 -0.36 17.65
CA ARG A 163 -7.96 -1.22 17.36
C ARG A 163 -6.87 -0.49 16.57
N LEU A 164 -7.31 0.45 15.73
CA LEU A 164 -6.44 1.37 14.99
C LEU A 164 -6.65 2.80 15.47
N VAL A 165 -5.60 3.61 15.39
CA VAL A 165 -5.63 5.04 15.65
C VAL A 165 -5.02 5.78 14.45
N GLU A 166 -5.60 6.93 14.12
CA GLU A 166 -5.10 7.84 13.09
C GLU A 166 -4.47 9.06 13.76
N ASP A 167 -3.32 9.50 13.25
CA ASP A 167 -2.75 10.79 13.65
C ASP A 167 -3.65 11.95 13.21
N ALA A 168 -4.15 12.72 14.18
CA ALA A 168 -5.22 13.70 13.98
C ALA A 168 -4.82 14.90 13.09
N ASP A 169 -3.53 15.10 12.82
CA ASP A 169 -3.02 16.29 12.12
C ASP A 169 -2.83 16.13 10.60
N GLN A 170 -3.06 14.94 10.00
CA GLN A 170 -2.68 14.65 8.60
C GLN A 170 -3.85 14.26 7.68
N HIS A 171 -4.79 15.19 7.41
CA HIS A 171 -6.04 14.95 6.65
C HIS A 171 -5.97 14.40 5.20
N ARG A 172 -4.81 13.99 4.67
CA ARG A 172 -4.71 13.35 3.32
C ARG A 172 -3.69 12.20 3.18
N ASN A 173 -2.80 12.02 4.17
CA ASN A 173 -1.79 10.95 4.23
C ASN A 173 -1.62 10.54 5.71
N ALA A 174 -2.73 10.30 6.40
CA ALA A 174 -2.65 10.06 7.83
C ALA A 174 -1.98 8.72 8.12
N GLY A 175 -1.17 8.71 9.18
CA GLY A 175 -0.57 7.49 9.69
C GLY A 175 -1.58 6.67 10.46
N VAL A 176 -1.64 5.39 10.14
CA VAL A 176 -2.46 4.39 10.83
C VAL A 176 -1.54 3.51 11.66
N TYR A 177 -1.78 3.43 12.97
CA TYR A 177 -1.00 2.61 13.90
C TYR A 177 -1.93 1.82 14.83
N ARG A 178 -1.42 0.73 15.41
CA ARG A 178 -2.17 -0.06 16.39
C ARG A 178 -2.38 0.75 17.66
N SER A 179 -3.55 0.60 18.29
CA SER A 179 -3.89 1.36 19.49
C SER A 179 -2.92 1.15 20.65
N GLU A 180 -2.33 -0.05 20.77
CA GLU A 180 -1.33 -0.37 21.80
C GLU A 180 -0.02 0.43 21.61
N ASP A 181 0.37 0.70 20.36
CA ASP A 181 1.57 1.48 20.04
C ASP A 181 1.35 2.98 20.33
N ALA A 182 0.10 3.44 20.29
CA ALA A 182 -0.30 4.80 20.62
C ALA A 182 -0.17 5.13 22.13
N GLU A 183 -0.25 4.12 23.00
CA GLU A 183 -0.23 4.33 24.45
C GLU A 183 1.12 4.86 24.94
N GLY A 184 2.21 4.60 24.19
CA GLY A 184 3.55 5.15 24.46
C GLY A 184 3.71 6.64 24.10
N LEU A 185 2.84 7.18 23.23
CA LEU A 185 2.89 8.59 22.78
C LEU A 185 2.15 9.55 23.72
N ARG A 186 1.29 9.04 24.61
CA ARG A 186 0.50 9.85 25.56
C ARG A 186 1.31 10.44 26.72
N ASP A 187 2.57 10.04 26.92
CA ASP A 187 3.38 10.45 28.08
C ASP A 187 4.19 11.74 27.88
N VAL A 188 4.16 12.37 26.69
CA VAL A 188 5.05 13.52 26.37
C VAL A 188 4.33 14.89 26.42
N THR A 189 3.01 14.95 26.63
CA THR A 189 2.27 16.23 26.65
C THR A 189 1.74 16.67 28.02
N ASP A 190 1.96 15.92 29.11
CA ASP A 190 1.64 16.37 30.47
C ASP A 190 2.85 17.06 31.15
N HIS A 191 3.34 18.12 30.52
CA HIS A 191 4.00 19.22 31.24
C HIS A 191 3.15 20.48 31.06
N SER A 192 1.90 20.41 31.53
CA SER A 192 1.20 21.61 31.96
C SER A 192 1.95 22.15 33.18
N GLU A 193 2.91 23.05 32.96
CA GLU A 193 3.43 23.91 34.03
C GLU A 193 2.23 24.56 34.73
N PRO A 194 2.01 24.32 36.03
CA PRO A 194 0.98 25.04 36.75
C PRO A 194 1.40 26.50 36.83
N LEU A 195 0.61 27.37 36.18
CA LEU A 195 0.63 28.81 36.42
C LEU A 195 0.47 29.04 37.92
N HIS A 196 1.57 29.38 38.58
CA HIS A 196 1.58 29.83 39.96
C HIS A 196 0.92 31.21 40.00
N ASP A 197 -0.38 31.22 40.28
CA ASP A 197 -1.09 32.36 40.82
C ASP A 197 -0.58 32.57 42.25
N GLU A 198 0.27 33.57 42.45
CA GLU A 198 0.55 34.08 43.79
C GLU A 198 0.31 35.59 43.81
N ASN A 199 -0.93 35.93 44.13
CA ASN A 199 -1.36 37.27 44.49
C ASN A 199 -1.61 37.28 46.00
N ALA A 200 -0.64 37.72 46.81
CA ALA A 200 -0.90 38.27 48.14
C ALA A 200 0.35 38.87 48.83
N GLU A 201 0.19 40.14 49.22
CA GLU A 201 0.79 40.80 50.39
C GLU A 201 2.21 41.39 50.30
N ARG A 202 2.30 42.68 49.94
CA ARG A 202 2.56 43.77 50.90
C ARG A 202 2.31 45.17 50.35
#